data_AF-A0A1I7KE93-F1
#
_entry.id   AF-A0A1I7KE93-F1
#
_cell.length_a   1.000
_cell.length_b   1.000
_cell.length_c   1.000
_cell.angle_alpha   90.00
_cell.angle_beta   90.00
_cell.angle_gamma   90.00
#
_symmetry.space_group_name_H-M   'P 1'
#
loop_
_entity.id
_entity.type
_entity.pdbx_description
1 polymer ?
#
loop_
_entity_poly.entity_id
_entity_poly.type
_entity_poly.pdbx_seq_one_letter_code
_entity_poly.pdbx_strand_id
1 'polypeptide(L)'
;MPEKPPRSLDLEQPCNHFELRLEDGVAQGKHLTDGKITLYSEIWVDGHHIDEPHFIDLPLLVQSLHEQRWFEIFTCGCGVGECAGIVDGIQVTHDADLVRWSFRRPQSAGNLLDPALSEWEKTAVPVVLTFERAQMVKAIDDYLDAVRALVGVEPSKFEWPVHGLFVQDVVNIDVSKPFYDIEGGG
;
A
#
# COMPACT_ATOMS: atom_id res chain seq x y z
N MET A 1 -40.98 7.87 -26.05
CA MET A 1 -40.45 7.10 -24.90
C MET A 1 -38.94 7.23 -24.98
N PRO A 2 -38.24 7.82 -24.00
CA PRO A 2 -36.78 7.90 -24.09
C PRO A 2 -36.20 6.52 -23.75
N GLU A 3 -35.38 6.00 -24.65
CA GLU A 3 -34.61 4.78 -24.46
C GLU A 3 -33.67 4.99 -23.26
N LYS A 4 -33.76 4.07 -22.28
CA LYS A 4 -32.78 4.01 -21.20
C LYS A 4 -31.41 3.73 -21.83
N PRO A 5 -30.35 4.45 -21.44
CA PRO A 5 -29.00 4.12 -21.88
C PRO A 5 -28.67 2.68 -21.42
N PRO A 6 -27.91 1.92 -22.22
CA PRO A 6 -27.53 0.57 -21.85
C PRO A 6 -26.77 0.61 -20.52
N ARG A 7 -27.27 -0.12 -19.51
CA ARG A 7 -26.53 -0.39 -18.29
C ARG A 7 -25.23 -1.08 -18.71
N SER A 8 -24.08 -0.46 -18.38
CA SER A 8 -22.77 -1.07 -18.59
C SER A 8 -22.75 -2.45 -17.94
N LEU A 9 -22.35 -3.46 -18.71
CA LEU A 9 -22.21 -4.85 -18.32
C LEU A 9 -20.90 -5.11 -17.53
N ASP A 10 -20.56 -4.21 -16.60
CA ASP A 10 -19.40 -4.38 -15.69
C ASP A 10 -19.82 -4.76 -14.26
N LEU A 11 -21.11 -5.04 -14.05
CA LEU A 11 -21.63 -5.53 -12.78
C LEU A 11 -21.46 -7.06 -12.74
N GLU A 12 -20.28 -7.55 -12.34
CA GLU A 12 -20.09 -8.89 -11.73
C GLU A 12 -18.61 -9.30 -11.51
N GLN A 13 -17.62 -8.41 -11.67
CA GLN A 13 -16.28 -8.80 -11.22
C GLN A 13 -16.29 -8.86 -9.68
N PRO A 14 -16.02 -10.03 -9.06
CA PRO A 14 -15.99 -10.14 -7.61
C PRO A 14 -14.92 -9.21 -7.07
N CYS A 15 -15.21 -8.55 -5.95
CA CYS A 15 -14.19 -7.75 -5.28
C CYS A 15 -13.05 -8.65 -4.83
N ASN A 16 -11.83 -8.19 -5.08
CA ASN A 16 -10.62 -8.81 -4.57
C ASN A 16 -10.60 -8.67 -3.04
N HIS A 17 -10.05 -9.67 -2.36
CA HIS A 17 -9.84 -9.65 -0.92
C HIS A 17 -8.46 -9.05 -0.61
N PHE A 18 -8.43 -7.90 0.06
CA PHE A 18 -7.20 -7.22 0.45
C PHE A 18 -6.72 -7.67 1.83
N GLU A 19 -5.43 -7.90 1.99
CA GLU A 19 -4.81 -8.16 3.29
C GLU A 19 -3.50 -7.40 3.41
N LEU A 20 -3.26 -6.83 4.59
CA LEU A 20 -1.99 -6.22 4.96
C LEU A 20 -1.42 -7.02 6.13
N ARG A 21 -0.18 -7.48 6.00
CA ARG A 21 0.44 -8.40 6.95
C ARG A 21 1.81 -7.89 7.36
N LEU A 22 2.22 -8.19 8.59
CA LEU A 22 3.63 -8.12 8.97
C LEU A 22 4.36 -9.30 8.33
N GLU A 23 5.56 -9.05 7.82
CA GLU A 23 6.37 -10.11 7.24
C GLU A 23 6.71 -11.20 8.27
N ASP A 24 6.64 -12.46 7.86
CA ASP A 24 6.93 -13.60 8.73
C ASP A 24 8.35 -13.52 9.28
N GLY A 25 8.46 -13.63 10.61
CA GLY A 25 9.75 -13.56 11.31
C GLY A 25 10.09 -12.19 11.92
N VAL A 26 9.33 -11.12 11.60
CA VAL A 26 9.57 -9.77 12.13
C VAL A 26 9.57 -9.77 13.66
N ALA A 27 8.58 -10.41 14.28
CA ALA A 27 8.48 -10.49 15.75
C ALA A 27 9.66 -11.25 16.40
N GLN A 28 10.35 -12.10 15.63
CA GLN A 28 11.52 -12.86 16.05
C GLN A 28 12.84 -12.14 15.73
N GLY A 29 12.78 -10.89 15.21
CA GLY A 29 13.94 -10.08 14.90
C GLY A 29 14.62 -10.44 13.58
N LYS A 30 13.86 -10.97 12.60
CA LYS A 30 14.39 -11.28 11.25
C LYS A 30 15.11 -10.09 10.60
N HIS A 31 14.59 -8.88 10.80
CA HIS A 31 15.16 -7.63 10.29
C HIS A 31 15.72 -6.78 11.44
N LEU A 32 16.78 -7.26 12.08
CA LEU A 32 17.46 -6.51 13.14
C LEU A 32 18.56 -5.61 12.55
N THR A 33 18.36 -4.30 12.62
CA THR A 33 19.32 -3.28 12.16
C THR A 33 19.62 -2.33 13.32
N ASP A 34 20.91 -2.10 13.60
CA ASP A 34 21.36 -1.21 14.69
C ASP A 34 20.68 -1.47 16.06
N GLY A 35 20.35 -2.73 16.33
CA GLY A 35 19.70 -3.16 17.57
C GLY A 35 18.19 -2.90 17.62
N LYS A 36 17.57 -2.48 16.52
CA LYS A 36 16.12 -2.32 16.38
C LYS A 36 15.55 -3.29 15.35
N ILE A 37 14.32 -3.72 15.59
CA ILE A 37 13.56 -4.58 14.68
C ILE A 37 12.82 -3.68 13.69
N THR A 38 13.16 -3.77 12.41
CA THR A 38 12.44 -3.08 11.34
C THR A 38 11.11 -3.79 11.05
N LEU A 39 10.01 -3.05 11.04
CA LEU A 39 8.67 -3.59 10.82
C LEU A 39 8.33 -3.66 9.32
N TYR A 40 8.63 -4.79 8.69
CA TYR A 40 8.34 -5.04 7.27
C TYR A 40 6.87 -5.43 7.08
N SER A 41 6.25 -4.87 6.04
CA SER A 41 4.84 -5.09 5.71
C SER A 41 4.71 -5.69 4.32
N GLU A 42 3.67 -6.49 4.12
CA GLU A 42 3.36 -7.17 2.87
C GLU A 42 1.89 -6.94 2.50
N ILE A 43 1.62 -6.67 1.22
CA ILE A 43 0.26 -6.65 0.68
C ILE A 43 -0.04 -7.98 0.01
N TRP A 44 -1.16 -8.57 0.38
CA TRP A 44 -1.69 -9.78 -0.23
C TRP A 44 -3.07 -9.50 -0.82
N VAL A 45 -3.33 -10.07 -2.00
CA VAL A 45 -4.62 -9.95 -2.69
C VAL A 45 -5.09 -11.33 -3.13
N ASP A 46 -6.30 -11.70 -2.72
CA ASP A 46 -6.88 -13.03 -2.96
C ASP A 46 -5.93 -14.16 -2.53
N GLY A 47 -5.26 -13.99 -1.39
CA GLY A 47 -4.28 -14.95 -0.87
C GLY A 47 -2.94 -14.99 -1.60
N HIS A 48 -2.67 -14.08 -2.54
CA HIS A 48 -1.41 -14.00 -3.28
C HIS A 48 -0.64 -12.74 -2.90
N HIS A 49 0.66 -12.89 -2.59
CA HIS A 49 1.53 -11.77 -2.31
C HIS A 49 1.70 -10.87 -3.55
N ILE A 50 1.54 -9.56 -3.38
CA ILE A 50 2.00 -8.58 -4.36
C ILE A 50 3.52 -8.50 -4.21
N ASP A 51 4.20 -9.34 -4.99
CA ASP A 51 5.67 -9.40 -5.08
C ASP A 51 6.24 -8.12 -5.71
N GLU A 52 6.27 -7.05 -4.91
CA GLU A 52 6.98 -5.80 -5.17
C GLU A 52 8.07 -5.68 -4.10
N PRO A 53 9.36 -5.55 -4.47
CA PRO A 53 10.49 -5.63 -3.51
C PRO A 53 10.66 -4.37 -2.65
N HIS A 54 9.67 -3.48 -2.63
CA HIS A 54 9.73 -2.13 -2.07
C HIS A 54 8.89 -2.04 -0.79
N PHE A 55 9.26 -1.14 0.12
CA PHE A 55 8.48 -0.90 1.33
C PHE A 55 7.15 -0.24 1.01
N ILE A 56 6.19 -0.45 1.89
CA ILE A 56 4.87 0.19 1.82
C ILE A 56 4.91 1.50 2.61
N ASP A 57 4.62 2.59 1.93
CA ASP A 57 4.28 3.86 2.55
C ASP A 57 2.83 3.77 3.08
N LEU A 58 2.73 3.38 4.34
CA LEU A 58 1.44 3.16 5.00
C LEU A 58 0.57 4.43 5.06
N PRO A 59 1.11 5.64 5.32
CA PRO A 59 0.38 6.88 5.13
C PRO A 59 -0.27 7.04 3.76
N LEU A 60 0.47 6.83 2.67
CA LEU A 60 -0.07 6.93 1.32
C LEU A 60 -1.10 5.83 1.02
N LEU A 61 -0.90 4.62 1.57
CA LEU A 61 -1.88 3.55 1.50
C LEU A 61 -3.21 3.96 2.17
N VAL A 62 -3.16 4.51 3.39
CA VAL A 62 -4.36 5.01 4.08
C VAL A 62 -4.97 6.18 3.32
N GLN A 63 -4.16 7.12 2.84
CA GLN A 63 -4.64 8.26 2.06
C GLN A 63 -5.39 7.82 0.78
N SER A 64 -4.96 6.71 0.17
CA SER A 64 -5.61 6.15 -1.02
C SER A 64 -7.05 5.68 -0.78
N LEU A 65 -7.42 5.41 0.48
CA LEU A 65 -8.81 5.17 0.86
C LEU A 65 -9.63 6.47 0.81
N HIS A 66 -9.04 7.65 0.93
CA HIS A 66 -9.81 8.90 1.06
C HIS A 66 -9.82 9.74 -0.22
N GLU A 67 -8.83 9.54 -1.09
CA GLU A 67 -8.65 10.35 -2.30
C GLU A 67 -8.50 9.51 -3.57
N GLN A 68 -8.93 10.09 -4.70
CA GLN A 68 -8.77 9.52 -6.03
C GLN A 68 -7.64 10.26 -6.76
N ARG A 69 -6.50 9.61 -6.94
CA ARG A 69 -5.33 10.11 -7.68
C ARG A 69 -4.31 8.99 -7.87
N TRP A 70 -3.16 9.32 -8.44
CA TRP A 70 -1.99 8.46 -8.43
C TRP A 70 -1.30 8.48 -7.06
N PHE A 71 -0.93 7.30 -6.57
CA PHE A 71 -0.20 7.11 -5.32
C PHE A 71 1.03 6.24 -5.51
N GLU A 72 2.15 6.70 -4.96
CA GLU A 72 3.38 5.91 -4.83
C GLU A 72 3.36 5.11 -3.52
N ILE A 73 2.42 4.16 -3.41
CA ILE A 73 2.26 3.34 -2.18
C ILE A 73 3.52 2.53 -1.86
N PHE A 74 4.29 2.17 -2.88
CA PHE A 74 5.57 1.49 -2.72
C PHE A 74 6.71 2.52 -2.78
N THR A 75 7.78 2.29 -2.01
CA THR A 75 8.97 3.16 -1.96
C THR A 75 10.22 2.38 -1.60
N CYS A 76 11.41 2.90 -1.91
CA CYS A 76 12.68 2.33 -1.44
C CYS A 76 12.97 2.63 0.04
N GLY A 77 12.03 3.25 0.74
CA GLY A 77 12.15 3.65 2.14
C GLY A 77 12.43 5.13 2.34
N CYS A 78 12.57 5.94 1.28
CA CYS A 78 12.65 7.39 1.43
C CYS A 78 11.28 8.09 1.43
N GLY A 79 10.19 7.36 1.18
CA GLY A 79 8.85 7.92 1.00
C GLY A 79 8.59 8.48 -0.41
N VAL A 80 9.53 8.28 -1.35
CA VAL A 80 9.40 8.69 -2.75
C VAL A 80 9.44 7.44 -3.63
N GLY A 81 8.46 7.27 -4.52
CA GLY A 81 8.35 6.11 -5.40
C GLY A 81 9.36 6.15 -6.55
N GLU A 82 9.62 7.32 -7.13
CA GLU A 82 10.63 7.49 -8.19
C GLU A 82 12.02 6.96 -7.79
N CYS A 83 12.42 7.11 -6.53
CA CYS A 83 13.70 6.57 -6.04
C CYS A 83 13.74 5.02 -6.02
N ALA A 84 12.58 4.37 -5.99
CA ALA A 84 12.41 2.94 -6.20
C ALA A 84 12.30 2.57 -7.69
N GLY A 85 12.40 3.54 -8.61
CA GLY A 85 12.16 3.33 -10.04
C GLY A 85 10.70 3.09 -10.39
N ILE A 86 9.76 3.48 -9.51
CA ILE A 86 8.33 3.39 -9.80
C ILE A 86 7.98 4.48 -10.82
N VAL A 87 7.34 4.07 -11.91
CA VAL A 87 7.09 4.98 -13.06
C VAL A 87 5.84 5.82 -12.83
N ASP A 88 4.69 5.17 -12.60
CA ASP A 88 3.40 5.85 -12.45
C ASP A 88 2.79 5.64 -11.05
N GLY A 89 3.19 4.58 -10.34
CA GLY A 89 2.55 4.14 -9.11
C GLY A 89 1.17 3.52 -9.35
N ILE A 90 0.25 3.73 -8.42
CA ILE A 90 -1.09 3.15 -8.44
C ILE A 90 -2.12 4.25 -8.65
N GLN A 91 -2.83 4.20 -9.78
CA GLN A 91 -4.01 5.04 -9.98
C GLN A 91 -5.15 4.47 -9.13
N VAL A 92 -5.64 5.29 -8.22
CA VAL A 92 -6.78 4.96 -7.36
C VAL A 92 -8.00 5.74 -7.79
N THR A 93 -9.11 5.02 -7.95
CA THR A 93 -10.43 5.56 -8.27
C THR A 93 -11.46 4.96 -7.33
N HIS A 94 -12.54 5.69 -7.07
CA HIS A 94 -13.59 5.27 -6.14
C HIS A 94 -14.93 5.29 -6.86
N ASP A 95 -15.72 4.23 -6.65
CA ASP A 95 -17.10 4.14 -7.10
C ASP A 95 -17.95 3.59 -5.96
N ALA A 96 -18.83 4.43 -5.41
CA ALA A 96 -19.58 4.14 -4.19
C ALA A 96 -18.67 3.58 -3.08
N ASP A 97 -18.91 2.34 -2.65
CA ASP A 97 -18.18 1.65 -1.60
C ASP A 97 -16.97 0.86 -2.11
N LEU A 98 -16.56 1.09 -3.36
CA LEU A 98 -15.43 0.40 -3.99
C LEU A 98 -14.21 1.30 -4.12
N VAL A 99 -13.04 0.70 -3.93
CA VAL A 99 -11.74 1.28 -4.24
C VAL A 99 -11.12 0.45 -5.36
N ARG A 100 -10.79 1.09 -6.48
CA ARG A 100 -10.16 0.43 -7.62
C ARG A 100 -8.74 0.93 -7.80
N TRP A 101 -7.81 0.00 -7.85
CA TRP A 101 -6.41 0.21 -8.16
C TRP A 101 -6.14 -0.20 -9.60
N SER A 102 -5.45 0.66 -10.35
CA SER A 102 -4.96 0.39 -11.70
C SER A 102 -3.48 0.74 -11.78
N PHE A 103 -2.66 -0.24 -12.14
CA PHE A 103 -1.20 -0.10 -12.18
C PHE A 103 -0.56 -1.15 -13.09
N ARG A 104 0.76 -1.14 -13.26
CA ARG A 104 1.51 -2.16 -14.01
C ARG A 104 2.32 -3.04 -13.06
N ARG A 105 2.51 -4.31 -13.43
CA ARG A 105 3.42 -5.22 -12.70
C ARG A 105 4.57 -5.71 -13.58
N PRO A 106 5.84 -5.66 -13.10
CA PRO A 106 6.26 -4.97 -11.86
C PRO A 106 6.08 -3.45 -11.97
N GLN A 107 5.82 -2.75 -10.87
CA GLN A 107 5.65 -1.29 -10.86
C GLN A 107 6.95 -0.55 -11.07
N SER A 108 8.03 -1.09 -10.51
CA SER A 108 9.36 -0.54 -10.67
C SER A 108 9.94 -0.96 -12.02
N ALA A 109 10.37 0.04 -12.79
CA ALA A 109 11.31 -0.13 -13.89
C ALA A 109 12.76 0.00 -13.40
N GLY A 110 13.02 0.11 -12.09
CA GLY A 110 14.35 0.30 -11.51
C GLY A 110 15.13 1.47 -12.11
N ASN A 111 16.47 1.39 -12.04
CA ASN A 111 17.37 2.24 -12.82
C ASN A 111 17.60 1.68 -14.23
N LEU A 112 16.62 0.98 -14.82
CA LEU A 112 16.79 0.37 -16.14
C LEU A 112 17.05 1.48 -17.17
N LEU A 113 18.08 1.25 -17.98
CA LEU A 113 18.40 2.07 -19.15
C LEU A 113 17.93 1.33 -20.40
N ASP A 114 17.84 2.03 -21.52
CA ASP A 114 17.62 1.37 -22.80
C ASP A 114 18.74 0.35 -23.09
N PRO A 115 18.40 -0.86 -23.58
CA PRO A 115 17.09 -1.30 -24.08
C PRO A 115 16.17 -1.95 -23.02
N ALA A 116 16.61 -2.11 -21.78
CA ALA A 116 15.85 -2.83 -20.75
C ALA A 116 14.60 -2.09 -20.29
N LEU A 117 14.63 -0.75 -20.27
CA LEU A 117 13.44 0.08 -20.02
C LEU A 117 12.37 -0.16 -21.10
N SER A 118 12.77 -0.12 -22.38
CA SER A 118 11.89 -0.44 -23.51
C SER A 118 11.30 -1.85 -23.45
N GLU A 119 12.02 -2.83 -22.89
CA GLU A 119 11.50 -4.19 -22.68
C GLU A 119 10.55 -4.27 -21.48
N TRP A 120 10.84 -3.53 -20.40
CA TRP A 120 9.91 -3.39 -19.27
C TRP A 120 8.58 -2.81 -19.71
N GLU A 121 8.56 -1.73 -20.51
CA GLU A 121 7.33 -1.11 -21.00
C GLU A 121 6.44 -2.07 -21.80
N LYS A 122 7.05 -3.01 -22.53
CA LYS A 122 6.34 -4.03 -23.33
C LYS A 122 5.83 -5.21 -22.49
N THR A 123 6.48 -5.50 -21.37
CA THR A 123 6.23 -6.70 -20.58
C THR A 123 5.48 -6.42 -19.28
N ALA A 124 5.49 -5.18 -18.80
CA ALA A 124 4.78 -4.76 -17.61
C ALA A 124 3.26 -4.87 -17.84
N VAL A 125 2.63 -5.83 -17.17
CA VAL A 125 1.23 -6.18 -17.42
C VAL A 125 0.34 -5.20 -16.65
N PRO A 126 -0.66 -4.57 -17.31
CA PRO A 126 -1.65 -3.78 -16.59
C PRO A 126 -2.51 -4.67 -15.70
N VAL A 127 -2.68 -4.24 -14.45
CA VAL A 127 -3.45 -4.92 -13.42
C VAL A 127 -4.51 -3.95 -12.92
N VAL A 128 -5.75 -4.44 -12.82
CA VAL A 128 -6.85 -3.74 -12.18
C VAL A 128 -7.37 -4.60 -11.04
N LEU A 129 -7.37 -4.05 -9.83
CA LEU A 129 -7.92 -4.68 -8.64
C LEU A 129 -9.05 -3.81 -8.12
N THR A 130 -10.16 -4.43 -7.74
CA THR A 130 -11.32 -3.73 -7.17
C THR A 130 -11.61 -4.31 -5.81
N PHE A 131 -11.67 -3.46 -4.80
CA PHE A 131 -11.85 -3.86 -3.42
C PHE A 131 -13.11 -3.22 -2.82
N GLU A 132 -13.74 -3.92 -1.89
CA GLU A 132 -14.69 -3.27 -0.99
C GLU A 132 -13.93 -2.37 0.00
N ARG A 133 -14.30 -1.10 0.05
CA ARG A 133 -13.68 -0.10 0.93
C ARG A 133 -13.71 -0.54 2.39
N ALA A 134 -14.87 -1.00 2.87
CA ALA A 134 -15.03 -1.45 4.25
C ALA A 134 -14.11 -2.64 4.57
N GLN A 135 -13.90 -3.53 3.60
CA GLN A 135 -13.00 -4.67 3.74
C GLN A 135 -11.54 -4.22 3.81
N MET A 136 -11.09 -3.30 2.94
CA MET A 136 -9.74 -2.73 3.00
C MET A 136 -9.48 -1.98 4.30
N VAL A 137 -10.43 -1.14 4.73
CA VAL A 137 -10.34 -0.39 6.00
C VAL A 137 -10.13 -1.36 7.16
N LYS A 138 -10.95 -2.42 7.22
CA LYS A 138 -10.84 -3.44 8.26
C LYS A 138 -9.48 -4.14 8.22
N ALA A 139 -8.99 -4.52 7.05
CA ALA A 139 -7.71 -5.21 6.92
C ALA A 139 -6.52 -4.34 7.37
N ILE A 140 -6.55 -3.04 7.08
CA ILE A 140 -5.51 -2.10 7.53
C ILE A 140 -5.63 -1.86 9.04
N ASP A 141 -6.84 -1.76 9.59
CA ASP A 141 -7.07 -1.59 11.03
C ASP A 141 -6.62 -2.84 11.82
N ASP A 142 -6.99 -4.04 11.37
CA ASP A 142 -6.54 -5.31 11.95
C ASP A 142 -5.00 -5.42 11.92
N TYR A 143 -4.37 -4.97 10.84
CA TYR A 143 -2.90 -4.89 10.72
C TYR A 143 -2.30 -3.92 11.74
N LEU A 144 -2.85 -2.71 11.87
CA LEU A 144 -2.38 -1.72 12.83
C LEU A 144 -2.53 -2.22 14.27
N ASP A 145 -3.59 -2.94 14.57
CA ASP A 145 -3.77 -3.61 15.86
C ASP A 145 -2.70 -4.67 16.12
N ALA A 146 -2.34 -5.47 15.11
CA ALA A 146 -1.23 -6.41 15.22
C ALA A 146 0.12 -5.70 15.46
N VAL A 147 0.37 -4.58 14.77
CA VAL A 147 1.56 -3.75 14.98
C VAL A 147 1.58 -3.17 16.40
N ARG A 148 0.46 -2.58 16.87
CA ARG A 148 0.31 -2.05 18.23
C ARG A 148 0.58 -3.12 19.29
N ALA A 149 0.04 -4.33 19.08
CA ALA A 149 0.26 -5.46 19.98
C ALA A 149 1.74 -5.91 20.01
N LEU A 150 2.40 -5.95 18.85
CA LEU A 150 3.81 -6.32 18.75
C LEU A 150 4.74 -5.27 19.37
N VAL A 151 4.51 -4.00 19.05
CA VAL A 151 5.30 -2.87 19.55
C VAL A 151 5.12 -2.72 21.07
N GLY A 152 3.89 -2.93 21.55
CA GLY A 152 3.55 -2.89 22.97
C GLY A 152 4.02 -1.60 23.64
N VAL A 153 4.72 -1.75 24.77
CA VAL A 153 5.20 -0.62 25.59
C VAL A 153 6.66 -0.23 25.32
N GLU A 154 7.31 -0.88 24.36
CA GLU A 154 8.75 -0.67 24.05
C GLU A 154 8.97 -0.23 22.59
N PRO A 155 8.37 0.88 22.13
CA PRO A 155 8.50 1.35 20.75
C PRO A 155 9.94 1.66 20.34
N SER A 156 10.84 1.92 21.30
CA SER A 156 12.26 2.15 21.04
C SER A 156 13.02 0.93 20.49
N LYS A 157 12.47 -0.29 20.64
CA LYS A 157 13.02 -1.53 20.07
C LYS A 157 12.69 -1.71 18.60
N PHE A 158 11.78 -0.89 18.06
CA PHE A 158 11.29 -1.02 16.70
C PHE A 158 11.65 0.22 15.89
N GLU A 159 11.71 0.03 14.58
CA GLU A 159 11.79 1.11 13.63
C GLU A 159 10.88 0.83 12.44
N TRP A 160 10.48 1.90 11.76
CA TRP A 160 9.68 1.81 10.56
C TRP A 160 10.58 1.93 9.33
N PRO A 161 10.38 1.10 8.28
CA PRO A 161 11.28 1.07 7.13
C PRO A 161 11.20 2.30 6.21
N VAL A 162 10.21 3.18 6.41
CA VAL A 162 10.03 4.40 5.61
C VAL A 162 10.51 5.62 6.42
N HIS A 163 11.51 6.30 5.88
CA HIS A 163 12.14 7.49 6.43
C HIS A 163 11.13 8.61 6.66
N GLY A 164 11.28 9.34 7.76
CA GLY A 164 10.38 10.41 8.16
C GLY A 164 9.13 9.93 8.90
N LEU A 165 8.93 8.61 9.03
CA LEU A 165 7.91 8.03 9.88
C LEU A 165 8.55 7.31 11.07
N PHE A 166 8.13 7.67 12.27
CA PHE A 166 8.44 6.91 13.46
C PHE A 166 7.37 5.84 13.71
N VAL A 167 7.74 4.79 14.44
CA VAL A 167 6.78 3.76 14.88
C VAL A 167 5.61 4.39 15.63
N GLN A 168 5.86 5.48 16.37
CA GLN A 168 4.81 6.23 17.06
C GLN A 168 3.78 6.85 16.11
N ASP A 169 4.22 7.37 14.96
CA ASP A 169 3.31 7.93 13.97
C ASP A 169 2.42 6.83 13.40
N VAL A 170 3.01 5.67 13.10
CA VAL A 170 2.33 4.51 12.55
C VAL A 170 1.28 3.94 13.49
N VAL A 171 1.60 3.73 14.78
CA VAL A 171 0.63 3.18 15.73
C VAL A 171 -0.54 4.14 16.01
N ASN A 172 -0.35 5.43 15.74
CA ASN A 172 -1.37 6.48 15.90
C ASN A 172 -2.20 6.72 14.63
N ILE A 173 -1.94 6.01 13.53
CA ILE A 173 -2.74 6.11 12.31
C ILE A 173 -4.19 5.73 12.62
N ASP A 174 -5.10 6.63 12.23
CA ASP A 174 -6.54 6.42 12.23
C ASP A 174 -6.97 6.17 10.78
N VAL A 175 -7.29 4.92 10.44
CA VAL A 175 -7.64 4.51 9.06
C VAL A 175 -8.89 5.24 8.56
N SER A 176 -9.76 5.71 9.46
CA SER A 176 -10.97 6.44 9.12
C SER A 176 -10.73 7.88 8.68
N LYS A 177 -9.50 8.38 8.80
CA LYS A 177 -9.12 9.76 8.45
C LYS A 177 -8.00 9.77 7.41
N PRO A 178 -7.95 10.80 6.55
CA PRO A 178 -6.78 11.04 5.72
C PRO A 178 -5.55 11.32 6.61
N PHE A 179 -4.39 10.85 6.19
CA PHE A 179 -3.17 10.93 7.01
C PHE A 179 -2.70 12.37 7.26
N TYR A 180 -2.97 13.31 6.35
CA TYR A 180 -2.62 14.72 6.53
C TYR A 180 -3.34 15.40 7.72
N ASP A 181 -4.36 14.77 8.31
CA ASP A 181 -5.04 15.27 9.52
C ASP A 181 -4.24 15.03 10.82
N ILE A 182 -3.06 14.39 10.75
CA ILE A 182 -2.12 14.22 11.89
C ILE A 182 -1.21 15.46 12.08
N GLU A 183 -1.44 16.56 11.37
CA GLU A 183 -0.84 17.86 11.73
C GLU A 183 -1.51 18.44 12.98
N GLY A 184 -1.02 18.05 14.17
CA GLY A 184 -1.47 18.64 15.42
C GLY A 184 -0.88 18.01 16.68
N GLY A 185 0.44 18.03 16.84
CA GLY A 185 1.05 17.57 18.09
C GLY A 185 2.55 17.78 18.24
N GLY A 186 2.99 19.03 18.47
CA GLY A 186 4.31 19.35 19.02
C GLY A 186 5.05 20.48 18.34
#